data_AF-A0A557SXV2-F1
#
_entry.id   AF-A0A557SXV2-F1
#
_cell.length_a   1.000
_cell.length_b   1.000
_cell.length_c   1.000
_cell.angle_alpha   90.00
_cell.angle_beta   90.00
_cell.angle_gamma   90.00
#
_symmetry.space_group_name_H-M   'P 1'
#
loop_
_entity.id
_entity.type
_entity.pdbx_description
1 polymer ?
#
loop_
_entity_poly.entity_id
_entity_poly.type
_entity_poly.pdbx_seq_one_letter_code
_entity_poly.pdbx_strand_id
1 'polypeptide(L)'
;MVDYYSVLLSLLGGLFSTLMMSIFEFPFWRKWGLEGVLEWHENQALYSKFFKTDRSQINFPGIFFLHFVNGGLGGIGFYFLLTLVPFLSTMVLSVGMLYGLVLWVLTLLPIHKPITGIDPFKHPLGLGPVITSLVGHLLYGAILSVLMMLIF
;
A
#
# COMPACT_ATOMS: atom_id res chain seq x y z
N MET A 1 14.44 24.03 -4.24
CA MET A 1 15.08 23.08 -5.17
C MET A 1 14.71 21.68 -4.70
N VAL A 2 14.33 20.76 -5.59
CA VAL A 2 14.00 19.38 -5.18
C VAL A 2 15.30 18.67 -4.81
N ASP A 3 15.36 18.08 -3.62
CA ASP A 3 16.48 17.23 -3.22
C ASP A 3 16.27 15.82 -3.76
N TYR A 4 16.93 15.51 -4.87
CA TYR A 4 16.84 14.20 -5.52
C TYR A 4 17.35 13.05 -4.64
N TYR A 5 18.27 13.31 -3.71
CA TYR A 5 18.75 12.28 -2.80
C TYR A 5 17.66 11.89 -1.80
N SER A 6 17.01 12.88 -1.17
CA SER A 6 15.86 12.64 -0.30
C SER A 6 14.69 11.99 -1.04
N VAL A 7 14.42 12.37 -2.29
CA VAL A 7 13.41 11.70 -3.13
C VAL A 7 13.76 10.22 -3.33
N LEU A 8 15.01 9.89 -3.65
CA LEU A 8 15.44 8.50 -3.79
C LEU A 8 15.30 7.71 -2.47
N LEU A 9 15.72 8.30 -1.34
CA LEU A 9 15.54 7.66 -0.03
C LEU A 9 14.05 7.45 0.30
N SER A 10 13.18 8.39 -0.06
CA SER A 10 11.74 8.27 0.16
C SER A 10 11.12 7.15 -0.68
N LEU A 11 11.56 6.98 -1.92
CA LEU A 11 11.18 5.86 -2.78
C LEU A 11 11.60 4.53 -2.15
N LEU A 12 12.86 4.41 -1.73
CA LEU A 12 13.39 3.22 -1.07
C LEU A 12 12.64 2.92 0.24
N GLY A 13 12.30 3.95 1.02
CA GLY A 13 11.50 3.82 2.23
C GLY A 13 10.09 3.30 1.95
N GLY A 14 9.46 3.79 0.88
CA GLY A 14 8.18 3.28 0.39
C GLY A 14 8.27 1.80 -0.01
N LEU A 15 9.29 1.42 -0.78
CA LEU A 15 9.53 0.04 -1.19
C LEU A 15 9.74 -0.89 0.02
N PHE A 16 10.56 -0.48 1.00
CA PHE A 16 10.81 -1.28 2.19
C PHE A 16 9.55 -1.42 3.07
N SER A 17 8.78 -0.34 3.23
CA SER A 17 7.52 -0.37 3.97
C SER A 17 6.51 -1.32 3.31
N THR A 18 6.49 -1.34 1.98
CA THR A 18 5.68 -2.27 1.19
C THR A 18 6.10 -3.72 1.39
N LEU A 19 7.41 -3.99 1.41
CA LEU A 19 7.92 -5.33 1.73
C LEU A 19 7.44 -5.80 3.10
N MET A 20 7.51 -4.93 4.12
CA MET A 20 7.06 -5.28 5.48
C MET A 20 5.55 -5.52 5.53
N MET A 21 4.76 -4.71 4.83
CA MET A 21 3.32 -4.91 4.66
C MET A 21 3.02 -6.25 3.98
N SER A 22 3.72 -6.59 2.89
CA SER A 22 3.57 -7.87 2.20
C SER A 22 3.94 -9.08 3.08
N ILE A 23 4.97 -8.97 3.92
CA ILE A 23 5.33 -10.01 4.90
C ILE A 23 4.19 -10.18 5.92
N PHE A 24 3.62 -9.09 6.41
CA PHE A 24 2.46 -9.13 7.32
C PHE A 24 1.22 -9.75 6.66
N GLU A 25 0.99 -9.52 5.38
CA GLU A 25 -0.14 -10.04 4.61
C GLU A 25 -0.02 -11.52 4.27
N PHE A 26 1.22 -12.04 4.18
CA PHE A 26 1.49 -13.40 3.73
C PHE A 26 0.73 -14.50 4.50
N PRO A 27 0.64 -14.49 5.85
CA PRO A 27 -0.18 -15.46 6.59
C PRO A 27 -1.67 -15.41 6.22
N PHE A 28 -2.20 -14.24 5.89
CA PHE A 28 -3.60 -14.07 5.51
C PHE A 28 -3.85 -14.58 4.09
N TRP A 29 -2.92 -14.35 3.17
CA TRP A 29 -2.95 -15.00 1.86
C TRP A 29 -2.92 -16.53 1.98
N ARG A 30 -2.07 -17.08 2.87
CA ARG A 30 -2.04 -18.53 3.14
C ARG A 30 -3.37 -19.06 3.68
N LYS A 31 -4.12 -18.26 4.42
CA LYS A 31 -5.40 -18.64 5.05
C LYS A 31 -6.60 -18.50 4.11
N TRP A 32 -6.64 -17.44 3.32
CA TRP A 32 -7.82 -16.99 2.58
C TRP A 32 -7.62 -16.92 1.06
N GLY A 33 -6.42 -17.25 0.59
CA GLY A 33 -6.07 -17.10 -0.82
C GLY A 33 -5.96 -15.63 -1.23
N LEU A 34 -6.02 -15.40 -2.55
CA LEU A 34 -5.83 -14.07 -3.12
C LEU A 34 -6.92 -13.07 -2.69
N GLU A 35 -8.18 -13.52 -2.60
CA GLU A 35 -9.30 -12.67 -2.17
C GLU A 35 -9.17 -12.21 -0.70
N GLY A 36 -8.36 -12.91 0.10
CA GLY A 36 -8.10 -12.55 1.49
C GLY A 36 -7.17 -11.36 1.69
N VAL A 37 -6.44 -10.96 0.65
CA VAL A 37 -5.50 -9.82 0.67
C VAL A 37 -5.92 -8.87 -0.45
N LEU A 38 -6.65 -7.82 -0.06
CA LEU A 38 -7.42 -6.99 -0.98
C LEU A 38 -6.52 -6.29 -2.00
N GLU A 39 -5.36 -5.83 -1.56
CA GLU A 39 -4.33 -5.18 -2.36
C GLU A 39 -3.76 -6.13 -3.42
N TRP A 40 -3.56 -7.40 -3.06
CA TRP A 40 -3.03 -8.39 -4.00
C TRP A 40 -4.08 -8.79 -5.02
N HIS A 41 -5.34 -8.92 -4.59
CA HIS A 41 -6.47 -9.17 -5.48
C HIS A 41 -6.68 -8.03 -6.48
N GLU A 42 -6.62 -6.77 -6.03
CA GLU A 42 -6.66 -5.60 -6.89
C GLU A 42 -5.52 -5.61 -7.90
N ASN A 43 -4.29 -5.84 -7.44
CA ASN A 43 -3.12 -5.84 -8.31
C ASN A 43 -3.17 -6.96 -9.36
N GLN A 44 -3.67 -8.16 -9.02
CA GLN A 44 -3.93 -9.21 -10.01
C GLN A 44 -4.94 -8.75 -11.06
N ALA A 45 -6.08 -8.20 -10.62
CA ALA A 45 -7.14 -7.77 -11.53
C ALA A 45 -6.68 -6.62 -12.44
N LEU A 46 -5.93 -5.65 -11.90
CA LEU A 46 -5.31 -4.56 -12.65
C LEU A 46 -4.28 -5.07 -13.65
N TYR A 47 -3.37 -5.94 -13.20
CA TYR A 47 -2.34 -6.50 -14.06
C TYR A 47 -2.96 -7.27 -15.23
N SER A 48 -3.92 -8.16 -14.95
CA SER A 48 -4.64 -8.90 -15.99
C SER A 48 -5.34 -7.96 -16.98
N LYS A 49 -5.91 -6.85 -16.51
CA LYS A 49 -6.57 -5.86 -17.38
C LYS A 49 -5.57 -5.11 -18.25
N PHE A 50 -4.45 -4.63 -17.70
CA PHE A 50 -3.46 -3.85 -18.44
C PHE A 50 -2.67 -4.69 -19.45
N PHE A 51 -2.32 -5.91 -19.08
CA PHE A 51 -1.48 -6.80 -19.89
C PHE A 51 -2.28 -7.89 -20.62
N LYS A 52 -3.61 -7.86 -20.53
CA LYS A 52 -4.54 -8.81 -21.17
C LYS A 52 -4.22 -10.28 -20.83
N THR A 53 -3.78 -10.55 -19.61
CA THR A 53 -3.53 -11.90 -19.13
C THR A 53 -4.78 -12.52 -18.51
N ASP A 54 -4.81 -13.85 -18.41
CA ASP A 54 -5.90 -14.55 -17.74
C ASP A 54 -5.92 -14.18 -16.24
N ARG A 55 -7.07 -13.71 -15.76
CA ARG A 55 -7.28 -13.34 -14.35
C ARG A 55 -7.31 -14.55 -13.42
N SER A 56 -7.69 -15.71 -13.93
CA SER A 56 -7.75 -16.97 -13.17
C SER A 56 -6.36 -17.53 -12.85
N GLN A 57 -5.35 -17.16 -13.65
CA GLN A 57 -3.96 -17.54 -13.44
C GLN A 57 -3.24 -16.48 -12.60
N ILE A 58 -2.94 -16.83 -11.34
CA ILE A 58 -2.26 -15.92 -10.42
C ILE A 58 -0.87 -15.56 -10.95
N ASN A 59 -0.62 -14.26 -11.11
CA ASN A 59 0.65 -13.71 -11.56
C ASN A 59 1.33 -12.94 -10.42
N PHE A 60 2.02 -13.67 -9.54
CA PHE A 60 2.75 -13.06 -8.41
C PHE A 60 3.74 -11.96 -8.84
N PRO A 61 4.57 -12.15 -9.88
CA PRO A 61 5.41 -11.06 -10.38
C PRO A 61 4.63 -9.78 -10.70
N GLY A 62 3.49 -9.90 -11.38
CA GLY A 62 2.62 -8.77 -11.71
C GLY A 62 1.97 -8.12 -10.49
N ILE A 63 1.48 -8.94 -9.56
CA ILE A 63 0.89 -8.50 -8.29
C ILE A 63 1.90 -7.67 -7.50
N PHE A 64 3.09 -8.23 -7.26
CA PHE A 64 4.11 -7.57 -6.47
C PHE A 64 4.71 -6.37 -7.21
N PHE A 65 4.89 -6.43 -8.52
CA PHE A 65 5.33 -5.26 -9.29
C PHE A 65 4.43 -4.05 -9.04
N LEU A 66 3.11 -4.20 -9.20
CA LEU A 66 2.17 -3.10 -8.95
C LEU A 66 2.15 -2.69 -7.47
N HIS A 67 2.23 -3.65 -6.54
CA HIS A 67 2.25 -3.37 -5.11
C HIS A 67 3.46 -2.49 -4.72
N PHE A 68 4.65 -2.85 -5.17
CA PHE A 68 5.88 -2.09 -4.94
C PHE A 68 5.89 -0.75 -5.68
N VAL A 69 5.34 -0.67 -6.90
CA VAL A 69 5.16 0.62 -7.58
C VAL A 69 4.27 1.56 -6.76
N ASN A 70 3.11 1.08 -6.30
CA ASN A 70 2.18 1.88 -5.49
C ASN A 70 2.82 2.35 -4.20
N GLY A 71 3.48 1.45 -3.45
CA GLY A 71 4.10 1.82 -2.20
C GLY A 71 5.38 2.64 -2.36
N GLY A 72 6.14 2.48 -3.44
CA GLY A 72 7.24 3.37 -3.79
C GLY A 72 6.77 4.80 -4.09
N LEU A 73 5.72 4.94 -4.91
CA LEU A 73 5.07 6.23 -5.17
C LEU A 73 4.46 6.83 -3.89
N GLY A 74 3.89 6.01 -3.01
CA GLY A 74 3.43 6.41 -1.69
C GLY A 74 4.54 7.02 -0.83
N GLY A 75 5.76 6.48 -0.89
CA GLY A 75 6.93 7.03 -0.20
C GLY A 75 7.32 8.42 -0.71
N ILE A 76 7.37 8.58 -2.04
CA ILE A 76 7.62 9.88 -2.68
C ILE A 76 6.53 10.90 -2.32
N GLY A 77 5.25 10.49 -2.34
CA GLY A 77 4.13 11.34 -1.95
C GLY A 77 4.23 11.83 -0.51
N PHE A 78 4.68 10.97 0.41
CA PHE A 78 4.88 11.32 1.80
C PHE A 78 6.03 12.31 1.99
N TYR A 79 7.14 12.16 1.27
CA TYR A 79 8.23 13.15 1.27
C TYR A 79 7.75 14.53 0.82
N PHE A 80 6.97 14.59 -0.26
CA PHE A 80 6.41 15.86 -0.73
C PHE A 80 5.42 16.46 0.28
N LEU A 81 4.60 15.64 0.95
CA LEU A 81 3.71 16.11 2.01
C LEU A 81 4.50 16.82 3.13
N LEU A 82 5.56 16.20 3.64
CA LEU A 82 6.37 16.76 4.72
C LEU A 82 7.16 18.00 4.28
N THR A 83 7.62 18.03 3.02
CA THR A 83 8.35 19.18 2.45
C THR A 83 7.44 20.37 2.20
N LEU A 84 6.24 20.15 1.66
CA LEU A 84 5.29 21.21 1.31
C LEU A 84 4.56 21.77 2.54
N VAL A 85 4.48 20.98 3.61
CA VAL A 85 3.81 21.38 4.86
C VAL A 85 4.77 21.13 6.04
N PRO A 86 5.80 21.99 6.23
CA PRO A 86 6.92 21.70 7.13
C PRO A 86 6.54 21.47 8.59
N PHE A 87 5.43 22.02 9.08
CA PHE A 87 5.01 21.78 10.47
C PHE A 87 4.73 20.28 10.73
N LEU A 88 4.33 19.52 9.69
CA LEU A 88 4.06 18.09 9.80
C LEU A 88 5.32 17.28 10.12
N SER A 89 6.52 17.76 9.77
CA SER A 89 7.77 17.06 10.09
C SER A 89 8.05 17.02 11.59
N THR A 90 7.41 17.87 12.41
CA THR A 90 7.50 17.79 13.88
C THR A 90 6.70 16.64 14.47
N MET A 91 5.84 15.98 13.67
CA MET A 91 4.91 14.93 14.10
C MET A 91 4.94 13.71 13.17
N VAL A 92 6.12 13.37 12.60
CA VAL A 92 6.27 12.39 11.50
C VAL A 92 5.51 11.08 11.74
N LEU A 93 5.58 10.48 12.94
CA LEU A 93 4.88 9.22 13.25
C LEU A 93 3.36 9.34 13.15
N SER A 94 2.78 10.36 13.78
CA SER A 94 1.34 10.59 13.76
C SER A 94 0.85 10.88 12.35
N VAL A 95 1.62 11.68 11.60
CA VAL A 95 1.35 12.01 10.21
C VAL A 95 1.47 10.76 9.32
N GLY A 96 2.41 9.86 9.62
CA GLY A 96 2.55 8.54 9.02
C GLY A 96 1.35 7.63 9.16
N MET A 97 0.88 7.46 10.39
CA MET A 97 -0.30 6.64 10.68
C MET A 97 -1.54 7.19 9.96
N LEU A 98 -1.72 8.52 9.99
CA LEU A 98 -2.79 9.17 9.24
C LEU A 98 -2.61 8.99 7.73
N TYR A 99 -1.39 9.10 7.22
CA TYR A 99 -1.08 8.90 5.82
C TYR A 99 -1.39 7.47 5.36
N GLY A 100 -1.02 6.45 6.15
CA GLY A 100 -1.39 5.06 5.91
C GLY A 100 -2.91 4.87 5.85
N LEU A 101 -3.65 5.45 6.79
CA LEU A 101 -5.11 5.44 6.77
C LEU A 101 -5.68 6.12 5.51
N VAL A 102 -5.14 7.27 5.12
CA VAL A 102 -5.57 7.98 3.91
C VAL A 102 -5.27 7.15 2.66
N LEU A 103 -4.08 6.55 2.56
CA LEU A 103 -3.76 5.63 1.47
C LEU A 103 -4.77 4.49 1.41
N TRP A 104 -5.04 3.81 2.53
CA TRP A 104 -6.03 2.75 2.61
C TRP A 104 -7.42 3.19 2.13
N VAL A 105 -7.89 4.36 2.56
CA VAL A 105 -9.16 4.93 2.10
C VAL A 105 -9.17 5.11 0.58
N LEU A 106 -8.09 5.68 0.03
CA LEU A 106 -7.98 6.03 -1.38
C LEU A 106 -7.77 4.80 -2.28
N THR A 107 -7.00 3.82 -1.81
CA THR A 107 -6.68 2.61 -2.58
C THR A 107 -7.77 1.56 -2.46
N LEU A 108 -8.49 1.48 -1.34
CA LEU A 108 -9.48 0.42 -1.13
C LEU A 108 -10.92 0.86 -1.46
N LEU A 109 -11.40 1.98 -0.91
CA LEU A 109 -12.84 2.29 -0.97
C LEU A 109 -13.36 2.59 -2.38
N PRO A 110 -12.72 3.47 -3.17
CA PRO A 110 -13.23 3.80 -4.50
C PRO A 110 -12.79 2.80 -5.57
N ILE A 111 -11.77 1.97 -5.31
CA ILE A 111 -11.08 1.19 -6.33
C ILE A 111 -11.40 -0.31 -6.23
N HIS A 112 -11.47 -0.88 -5.02
CA HIS A 112 -11.56 -2.33 -4.84
C HIS A 112 -12.75 -2.93 -5.60
N LYS A 113 -13.96 -2.50 -5.27
CA LYS A 113 -15.19 -3.06 -5.85
C LYS A 113 -15.30 -2.87 -7.37
N PRO A 114 -15.00 -1.69 -7.95
CA PRO A 114 -15.00 -1.54 -9.40
C PRO A 114 -14.00 -2.43 -10.15
N ILE A 115 -12.89 -2.80 -9.51
CA ILE A 115 -11.83 -3.59 -10.14
C ILE A 115 -12.05 -5.09 -9.92
N THR A 116 -12.33 -5.48 -8.68
CA THR A 116 -12.40 -6.89 -8.29
C THR A 116 -13.80 -7.45 -8.42
N GLY A 117 -14.83 -6.62 -8.35
CA GLY A 117 -16.24 -7.01 -8.29
C GLY A 117 -16.72 -7.36 -6.88
N ILE A 118 -15.84 -7.33 -5.87
CA ILE A 118 -16.17 -7.68 -4.49
C ILE A 118 -16.24 -6.41 -3.65
N ASP A 119 -17.24 -6.30 -2.78
CA ASP A 119 -17.36 -5.18 -1.86
C ASP A 119 -16.50 -5.45 -0.60
N PRO A 120 -15.57 -4.55 -0.21
CA PRO A 120 -14.65 -4.81 0.90
C PRO A 120 -15.38 -4.95 2.26
N PHE A 121 -16.54 -4.31 2.43
CA PHE A 121 -17.32 -4.39 3.69
C PHE A 121 -18.39 -5.48 3.66
N LYS A 122 -18.73 -6.00 2.48
CA LYS A 122 -19.63 -7.15 2.29
C LYS A 122 -18.89 -8.34 1.67
N HIS A 123 -17.65 -8.54 2.11
CA HIS A 123 -16.75 -9.55 1.56
C HIS A 123 -17.24 -10.97 1.94
N PRO A 124 -17.17 -11.97 1.04
CA PRO A 124 -17.58 -13.36 1.32
C PRO A 124 -16.87 -14.00 2.51
N LEU A 125 -15.65 -13.53 2.80
CA LEU A 125 -14.82 -13.98 3.94
C LEU A 125 -15.05 -13.18 5.24
N GLY A 126 -16.11 -12.37 5.31
CA GLY A 126 -16.40 -11.48 6.43
C GLY A 126 -15.47 -10.25 6.46
N LEU A 127 -15.36 -9.59 7.62
CA LEU A 127 -14.56 -8.37 7.77
C LEU A 127 -13.05 -8.60 7.87
N GLY A 128 -12.59 -9.85 7.89
CA GLY A 128 -11.17 -10.20 8.02
C GLY A 128 -10.27 -9.49 7.00
N PRO A 129 -10.52 -9.62 5.69
CA PRO A 129 -9.69 -9.00 4.65
C PRO A 129 -9.57 -7.48 4.75
N VAL A 130 -10.67 -6.78 5.04
CA VAL A 130 -10.68 -5.31 5.15
C VAL A 130 -9.92 -4.84 6.41
N ILE A 131 -9.98 -5.60 7.51
CA ILE A 131 -9.19 -5.34 8.71
C ILE A 131 -7.71 -5.59 8.45
N THR A 132 -7.36 -6.71 7.81
CA THR A 132 -5.97 -7.02 7.43
C THR A 132 -5.39 -5.92 6.55
N SER A 133 -6.13 -5.50 5.53
CA SER A 133 -5.78 -4.39 4.64
C SER A 133 -5.51 -3.09 5.40
N LEU A 134 -6.40 -2.72 6.34
CA LEU A 134 -6.23 -1.53 7.17
C LEU A 134 -4.97 -1.62 8.03
N VAL A 135 -4.76 -2.74 8.73
CA VAL A 135 -3.58 -2.94 9.58
C VAL A 135 -2.30 -2.91 8.74
N GLY A 136 -2.30 -3.52 7.54
CA GLY A 136 -1.18 -3.49 6.61
C GLY A 136 -0.80 -2.05 6.22
N HIS A 137 -1.78 -1.22 5.88
CA HIS A 137 -1.54 0.18 5.56
C HIS A 137 -1.07 1.03 6.75
N LEU A 138 -1.57 0.76 7.97
CA LEU A 138 -1.06 1.40 9.19
C LEU A 138 0.39 1.00 9.47
N LEU A 139 0.74 -0.28 9.28
CA LEU A 139 2.12 -0.75 9.36
C LEU A 139 3.01 -0.06 8.32
N TYR A 140 2.55 0.03 7.07
CA TYR A 140 3.24 0.76 6.02
C TYR A 140 3.52 2.21 6.45
N GLY A 141 2.51 2.94 6.91
CA GLY A 141 2.64 4.35 7.33
C GLY A 141 3.58 4.54 8.52
N ALA A 142 3.52 3.64 9.52
CA ALA A 142 4.41 3.65 10.68
C ALA A 142 5.87 3.43 10.28
N ILE A 143 6.14 2.39 9.49
CA ILE A 143 7.49 2.01 9.06
C ILE A 143 8.08 3.10 8.17
N LEU A 144 7.30 3.60 7.21
CA LEU A 144 7.71 4.70 6.35
C LEU A 144 8.12 5.93 7.17
N SER A 145 7.36 6.24 8.22
CA SER A 145 7.64 7.40 9.08
C SER A 145 8.90 7.25 9.89
N VAL A 146 9.17 6.06 10.44
CA VAL A 146 10.44 5.76 11.10
C VAL A 146 11.61 5.96 10.13
N LEU A 147 11.46 5.55 8.87
CA LEU A 147 12.49 5.76 7.86
C LEU A 147 12.64 7.24 7.45
N MET A 148 11.54 8.00 7.39
CA MET A 148 11.58 9.43 7.06
C MET A 148 12.23 10.31 8.13
N MET A 149 12.27 9.86 9.39
CA MET A 149 13.02 10.54 10.46
C MET A 149 14.54 10.58 10.21
N LEU A 150 15.05 9.78 9.27
CA LEU A 150 16.44 9.85 8.85
C LEU A 150 16.68 10.98 7.84
N ILE A 151 15.61 11.59 7.32
CA ILE A 151 15.60 12.63 6.28
C ILE A 151 15.17 13.98 6.85
N PHE A 152 14.19 13.99 7.77
CA PHE A 152 13.61 15.18 8.42
C PHE A 152 13.84 15.18 9.92
#